data_AF-A0A854QNA3-F1
#
_entry.id   AF-A0A854QNA3-F1
#
_cell.length_a   1.000
_cell.length_b   1.000
_cell.length_c   1.000
_cell.angle_alpha   90.00
_cell.angle_beta   90.00
_cell.angle_gamma   90.00
#
_symmetry.space_group_name_H-M   'P 1'
#
loop_
_entity.id
_entity.type
_entity.pdbx_description
1 polymer ?
#
loop_
_entity_poly.entity_id
_entity_poly.type
_entity_poly.pdbx_seq_one_letter_code
_entity_poly.pdbx_strand_id
1 'polypeptide(L)'
;MHTIKTSLEQQLDLAMQGSSVDAVKKLQSQTGTKDFFMNDWMTKILLQTKKLKTKKKEKDEIHRIMRDWFAQQPGLKMNPLLDVAGLDLAYDMPFELLHTYSLGIMKYGWRHGVSRIPKNHGDILVAKLDSAAKHCLDADKGDASYIWQYSHALNGQHYRFLLQCLPLQLFGILPKAKDRVTCQLMLAIAALGTHLWFPVIKNVDKYTDDLEILTANVQDLLNEICLDIIMKKPKVHYLSHIVQDMIRFGPVIHQATERHEKFNSVIHGCTIHGNGQANSHDVAAWFAHAGTCAHLVTGGLFATEMGIWKASNNILEL
;
A
#
# COMPACT_ATOMS: atom_id res chain seq x y z
N MET A 1 -22.74 14.32 2.87
CA MET A 1 -21.36 13.80 2.71
C MET A 1 -21.33 13.05 1.39
N HIS A 2 -20.46 13.43 0.45
CA HIS A 2 -20.41 12.83 -0.89
C HIS A 2 -19.60 11.52 -0.79
N THR A 3 -20.23 10.35 -0.96
CA THR A 3 -19.54 9.05 -0.84
C THR A 3 -18.85 8.68 -2.14
N ILE A 4 -17.80 7.84 -2.10
CA ILE A 4 -17.13 7.29 -3.30
C ILE A 4 -18.17 6.68 -4.25
N LYS A 5 -19.13 5.92 -3.71
CA LYS A 5 -20.19 5.29 -4.49
C LYS A 5 -21.03 6.32 -5.23
N THR A 6 -21.47 7.38 -4.56
CA THR A 6 -22.24 8.46 -5.19
C THR A 6 -21.45 9.14 -6.32
N SER A 7 -20.13 9.35 -6.15
CA SER A 7 -19.29 9.90 -7.23
C SER A 7 -19.23 8.95 -8.44
N LEU A 8 -19.09 7.64 -8.21
CA LEU A 8 -19.06 6.64 -9.28
C LEU A 8 -20.40 6.54 -10.01
N GLU A 9 -21.52 6.59 -9.29
CA GLU A 9 -22.87 6.63 -9.87
C GLU A 9 -23.05 7.86 -10.78
N GLN A 10 -22.56 9.03 -10.35
CA GLN A 10 -22.59 10.24 -11.19
C GLN A 10 -21.74 10.11 -12.46
N GLN A 11 -20.56 9.49 -12.36
CA GLN A 11 -19.72 9.21 -13.53
C GLN A 11 -20.41 8.26 -14.52
N LEU A 12 -21.07 7.23 -13.99
CA LEU A 12 -21.80 6.24 -14.76
C LEU A 12 -23.01 6.86 -15.48
N ASP A 13 -23.82 7.64 -14.76
CA ASP A 13 -24.96 8.36 -15.33
C ASP A 13 -24.51 9.34 -16.43
N LEU A 14 -23.41 10.07 -16.20
CA LEU A 14 -22.83 10.97 -17.20
C LEU A 14 -22.44 10.23 -18.49
N ALA A 15 -21.87 9.02 -18.37
CA ALA A 15 -21.55 8.19 -19.53
C ALA A 15 -22.80 7.65 -20.23
N MET A 16 -23.82 7.22 -19.49
CA MET A 16 -25.08 6.72 -20.04
C MET A 16 -25.90 7.80 -20.75
N GLN A 17 -25.75 9.06 -20.35
CA GLN A 17 -26.27 10.22 -21.09
C GLN A 17 -25.56 10.46 -22.44
N GLY A 18 -24.55 9.64 -22.76
CA GLY A 18 -23.75 9.75 -23.97
C GLY A 18 -22.72 10.87 -23.92
N SER A 19 -22.23 11.29 -22.76
CA SER A 19 -21.19 12.31 -22.70
C SER A 19 -19.87 11.84 -23.34
N SER A 20 -18.97 12.78 -23.67
CA SER A 20 -17.67 12.41 -24.21
C SER A 20 -16.81 11.70 -23.17
N VAL A 21 -15.84 10.92 -23.64
CA VAL A 21 -14.83 10.30 -22.77
C VAL A 21 -14.11 11.37 -21.92
N ASP A 22 -13.84 12.54 -22.51
CA ASP A 22 -13.14 13.63 -21.82
C ASP A 22 -13.98 14.26 -20.72
N ALA A 23 -15.31 14.35 -20.89
CA ALA A 23 -16.21 14.84 -19.84
C ALA A 23 -16.22 13.89 -18.63
N VAL A 24 -16.27 12.59 -18.87
CA VAL A 24 -16.16 11.57 -17.82
C VAL A 24 -14.79 11.65 -17.12
N LYS A 25 -13.69 11.70 -17.90
CA LYS A 25 -12.34 11.81 -17.33
C LYS A 25 -12.16 13.08 -16.50
N LYS A 26 -12.78 14.19 -16.93
CA LYS A 26 -12.80 15.44 -16.16
C LYS A 26 -13.51 15.26 -14.82
N LEU A 27 -14.67 14.59 -14.80
CA LEU A 27 -15.41 14.31 -13.57
C LEU A 27 -14.63 13.35 -12.65
N GLN A 28 -13.96 12.33 -13.21
CA GLN A 28 -13.06 11.45 -12.46
C GLN A 28 -11.93 12.23 -11.78
N SER A 29 -11.29 13.17 -12.50
CA SER A 29 -10.24 13.99 -11.93
C SER A 29 -10.75 14.96 -10.86
N GLN A 30 -11.96 15.51 -11.03
CA GLN A 30 -12.58 16.42 -10.06
C GLN A 30 -13.00 15.70 -8.77
N THR A 31 -13.53 14.49 -8.90
CA THR A 31 -13.97 13.69 -7.74
C THR A 31 -12.83 12.90 -7.10
N GLY A 32 -11.73 12.66 -7.82
CA GLY A 32 -10.62 11.83 -7.36
C GLY A 32 -10.95 10.33 -7.27
N THR A 33 -12.11 9.89 -7.78
CA THR A 33 -12.60 8.52 -7.63
C THR A 33 -12.57 7.76 -8.94
N LYS A 34 -12.08 6.51 -8.88
CA LYS A 34 -12.09 5.55 -9.98
C LYS A 34 -12.29 4.16 -9.41
N ASP A 35 -13.04 3.34 -10.14
CA ASP A 35 -13.25 1.93 -9.81
C ASP A 35 -12.79 1.02 -10.95
N PHE A 36 -12.14 -0.09 -10.60
CA PHE A 36 -11.59 -1.03 -11.59
C PHE A 36 -12.69 -1.69 -12.41
N PHE A 37 -13.74 -2.21 -11.75
CA PHE A 37 -14.85 -2.88 -12.42
C PHE A 37 -15.65 -1.89 -13.26
N MET A 38 -15.95 -0.71 -12.72
CA MET A 38 -16.68 0.32 -13.44
C MET A 38 -15.90 0.81 -14.67
N ASN A 39 -14.58 0.98 -14.61
CA ASN A 39 -13.80 1.46 -15.75
C ASN A 39 -13.88 0.53 -16.98
N ASP A 40 -13.94 -0.79 -16.77
CA ASP A 40 -14.20 -1.74 -17.86
C ASP A 40 -15.60 -1.51 -18.48
N TRP A 41 -16.62 -1.36 -17.64
CA TRP A 41 -17.98 -1.05 -18.08
C TRP A 41 -18.10 0.29 -18.80
N MET A 42 -17.39 1.32 -18.34
CA MET A 42 -17.43 2.65 -18.93
C MET A 42 -17.01 2.62 -20.39
N THR A 43 -15.99 1.83 -20.73
CA THR A 43 -15.55 1.65 -22.12
C THR A 43 -16.66 1.05 -22.99
N LYS A 44 -17.36 0.04 -22.48
CA LYS A 44 -18.49 -0.61 -23.17
C LYS A 44 -19.68 0.35 -23.32
N ILE A 45 -20.03 1.08 -22.26
CA ILE A 45 -21.14 2.06 -22.23
C ILE A 45 -20.90 3.17 -23.25
N LEU A 46 -19.70 3.77 -23.25
CA LEU A 46 -19.35 4.87 -24.17
C LEU A 46 -19.39 4.42 -25.64
N LEU A 47 -19.07 3.15 -25.92
CA LEU A 47 -19.18 2.60 -27.27
C LEU A 47 -20.64 2.40 -27.70
N GLN A 48 -21.51 1.93 -26.81
CA GLN A 48 -22.94 1.76 -27.10
C GLN A 48 -23.66 3.11 -27.24
N THR A 49 -23.37 4.07 -26.37
CA THR A 49 -23.97 5.41 -26.44
C THR A 49 -23.58 6.11 -27.74
N LYS A 50 -22.34 5.93 -28.23
CA LYS A 50 -21.89 6.42 -29.54
C LYS A 50 -22.73 5.84 -30.69
N LYS A 51 -23.06 4.54 -30.67
CA LYS A 51 -23.94 3.90 -31.67
C LYS A 51 -25.35 4.50 -31.65
N LEU A 52 -25.90 4.76 -30.47
CA LEU A 52 -27.23 5.36 -30.33
C LEU A 52 -27.26 6.82 -30.79
N LYS A 53 -26.17 7.57 -30.58
CA LYS A 53 -26.01 8.91 -31.15
C LYS A 53 -25.96 8.92 -32.67
N THR A 54 -25.28 7.95 -33.30
CA THR A 54 -25.28 7.82 -34.76
C THR A 54 -26.69 7.57 -35.32
N LYS A 55 -27.55 6.92 -34.52
CA LYS A 55 -28.98 6.74 -34.84
C LYS A 55 -29.85 7.98 -34.54
N LYS A 56 -29.23 9.13 -34.23
CA LYS A 56 -29.90 10.41 -33.92
C LYS A 56 -30.94 10.33 -32.79
N LYS A 57 -30.74 9.43 -31.83
CA LYS A 57 -31.59 9.38 -30.63
C LYS A 57 -31.36 10.58 -29.73
N GLU A 58 -32.43 11.03 -29.09
CA GLU A 58 -32.38 12.11 -28.10
C GLU A 58 -31.64 11.68 -26.83
N LYS A 59 -31.11 12.66 -26.07
CA LYS A 59 -30.30 12.39 -24.87
C LYS A 59 -31.03 11.55 -23.82
N ASP A 60 -32.30 11.86 -23.57
CA ASP A 60 -33.11 11.16 -22.57
C ASP A 60 -33.48 9.74 -23.02
N GLU A 61 -33.70 9.55 -24.33
CA GLU A 61 -33.93 8.24 -24.92
C GLU A 61 -32.68 7.36 -24.81
N ILE A 62 -31.50 7.91 -25.11
CA ILE A 62 -30.21 7.22 -24.94
C ILE A 62 -30.02 6.81 -23.48
N HIS A 63 -30.23 7.73 -22.53
CA HIS A 63 -30.05 7.45 -21.12
C HIS A 63 -30.94 6.31 -20.63
N ARG A 64 -32.24 6.30 -21.01
CA ARG A 64 -33.17 5.22 -20.66
C ARG A 64 -32.71 3.87 -21.24
N ILE A 65 -32.42 3.81 -22.54
CA ILE A 65 -31.98 2.58 -23.20
C ILE A 65 -30.71 2.04 -22.56
N MET A 66 -29.77 2.91 -22.23
CA MET A 66 -28.49 2.51 -21.65
C MET A 66 -28.61 2.02 -20.20
N ARG A 67 -29.49 2.65 -19.39
CA ARG A 67 -29.78 2.15 -18.04
C ARG A 67 -30.39 0.76 -18.09
N ASP A 68 -31.39 0.53 -18.95
CA ASP A 68 -32.04 -0.78 -19.09
C ASP A 68 -31.04 -1.84 -19.59
N TRP A 69 -30.26 -1.50 -20.62
CA TRP A 69 -29.22 -2.38 -21.16
C TRP A 69 -28.18 -2.75 -20.09
N PHE A 70 -27.69 -1.76 -19.34
CA PHE A 70 -26.67 -1.96 -18.30
C PHE A 70 -27.22 -2.75 -17.11
N ALA A 71 -28.48 -2.54 -16.74
CA ALA A 71 -29.15 -3.29 -15.68
C ALA A 71 -29.13 -4.81 -15.98
N GLN A 72 -29.34 -5.19 -17.24
CA GLN A 72 -29.40 -6.57 -17.72
C GLN A 72 -28.02 -7.22 -17.92
N GLN A 73 -26.91 -6.47 -17.85
CA GLN A 73 -25.59 -7.06 -18.06
C GLN A 73 -25.14 -7.89 -16.84
N PRO A 74 -24.57 -9.09 -17.07
CA PRO A 74 -24.04 -9.92 -16.01
C PRO A 74 -22.70 -9.37 -15.50
N GLY A 75 -22.33 -9.74 -14.27
CA GLY A 75 -21.04 -9.40 -13.66
C GLY A 75 -21.11 -8.21 -12.69
N LEU A 76 -19.98 -7.97 -12.01
CA LEU A 76 -19.86 -6.88 -11.05
C LEU A 76 -19.80 -5.54 -11.79
N LYS A 77 -20.68 -4.62 -11.41
CA LYS A 77 -20.82 -3.29 -12.00
C LYS A 77 -19.91 -2.26 -11.34
N MET A 78 -19.66 -2.46 -10.05
CA MET A 78 -18.75 -1.68 -9.20
C MET A 78 -18.06 -2.64 -8.22
N ASN A 79 -17.03 -2.15 -7.52
CA ASN A 79 -16.42 -2.90 -6.43
C ASN A 79 -17.45 -3.23 -5.33
N PRO A 80 -17.67 -4.52 -5.00
CA PRO A 80 -18.66 -4.93 -3.99
C PRO A 80 -18.34 -4.43 -2.59
N LEU A 81 -17.09 -4.02 -2.31
CA LEU A 81 -16.72 -3.42 -1.03
C LEU A 81 -17.44 -2.08 -0.77
N LEU A 82 -17.94 -1.42 -1.82
CA LEU A 82 -18.73 -0.18 -1.68
C LEU A 82 -20.11 -0.39 -1.05
N ASP A 83 -20.59 -1.65 -1.00
CA ASP A 83 -21.88 -2.02 -0.43
C ASP A 83 -21.77 -2.60 0.99
N VAL A 84 -20.54 -2.76 1.51
CA VAL A 84 -20.31 -3.29 2.86
C VAL A 84 -20.67 -2.23 3.89
N ALA A 85 -21.71 -2.51 4.68
CA ALA A 85 -22.17 -1.59 5.72
C ALA A 85 -21.05 -1.31 6.74
N GLY A 86 -20.79 -0.02 6.99
CA GLY A 86 -19.76 0.42 7.93
C GLY A 86 -18.35 0.51 7.36
N LEU A 87 -18.14 0.15 6.09
CA LEU A 87 -16.85 0.31 5.39
C LEU A 87 -16.88 1.56 4.50
N ASP A 88 -16.01 2.52 4.79
CA ASP A 88 -15.72 3.67 3.95
C ASP A 88 -14.31 3.55 3.39
N LEU A 89 -14.18 3.10 2.14
CA LEU A 89 -12.89 2.90 1.48
C LEU A 89 -12.00 4.15 1.42
N ALA A 90 -12.56 5.36 1.55
CA ALA A 90 -11.77 6.58 1.60
C ALA A 90 -10.96 6.70 2.88
N TYR A 91 -11.49 6.18 3.99
CA TYR A 91 -10.91 6.33 5.31
C TYR A 91 -10.54 5.00 5.99
N ASP A 92 -11.01 3.86 5.48
CA ASP A 92 -10.78 2.52 6.04
C ASP A 92 -9.58 1.80 5.40
N MET A 93 -8.78 2.51 4.62
CA MET A 93 -7.51 2.00 4.09
C MET A 93 -6.35 2.54 4.92
N PRO A 94 -5.79 1.74 5.85
CA PRO A 94 -4.75 2.20 6.75
C PRO A 94 -3.43 2.47 6.04
N PHE A 95 -2.62 3.38 6.60
CA PHE A 95 -1.24 3.60 6.21
C PHE A 95 -0.44 2.30 6.23
N GLU A 96 0.00 1.87 5.05
CA GLU A 96 0.75 0.63 4.91
C GLU A 96 2.26 0.90 4.99
N LEU A 97 2.90 0.43 6.06
CA LEU A 97 4.26 0.77 6.44
C LEU A 97 5.32 0.27 5.44
N LEU A 98 5.19 -0.95 4.93
CA LEU A 98 6.20 -1.53 4.04
C LEU A 98 6.26 -0.78 2.71
N HIS A 99 5.13 -0.63 2.04
CA HIS A 99 5.03 -0.04 0.72
C HIS A 99 5.14 1.46 0.78
N THR A 100 4.49 2.13 1.72
CA THR A 100 4.47 3.59 1.75
C THR A 100 5.79 4.13 2.27
N TYR A 101 6.28 3.57 3.37
CA TYR A 101 7.46 4.08 4.03
C TYR A 101 8.76 3.39 3.57
N SER A 102 8.92 2.07 3.74
CA SER A 102 10.18 1.38 3.39
C SER A 102 10.46 1.36 1.88
N LEU A 103 9.51 0.86 1.07
CA LEU A 103 9.60 0.78 -0.40
C LEU A 103 9.17 2.09 -1.09
N GLY A 104 8.91 3.14 -0.33
CA GLY A 104 8.53 4.46 -0.81
C GLY A 104 9.51 5.52 -0.32
N ILE A 105 9.23 6.11 0.84
CA ILE A 105 10.01 7.19 1.44
C ILE A 105 11.49 6.84 1.58
N MET A 106 11.80 5.73 2.26
CA MET A 106 13.18 5.29 2.47
C MET A 106 13.87 4.97 1.14
N LYS A 107 13.16 4.32 0.21
CA LYS A 107 13.66 4.08 -1.16
C LYS A 107 13.96 5.37 -1.93
N TYR A 108 13.13 6.40 -1.82
CA TYR A 108 13.38 7.69 -2.48
C TYR A 108 14.60 8.38 -1.88
N GLY A 109 14.68 8.41 -0.56
CA GLY A 109 15.84 8.94 0.17
C GLY A 109 17.13 8.21 -0.17
N TRP A 110 17.13 6.87 -0.15
CA TRP A 110 18.29 6.04 -0.53
C TRP A 110 18.74 6.31 -1.96
N ARG A 111 17.81 6.32 -2.93
CA ARG A 111 18.15 6.61 -4.33
C ARG A 111 18.75 8.00 -4.50
N HIS A 112 18.23 8.98 -3.76
CA HIS A 112 18.82 10.31 -3.73
C HIS A 112 20.25 10.26 -3.17
N GLY A 113 20.45 9.67 -1.99
CA GLY A 113 21.75 9.55 -1.33
C GLY A 113 22.79 8.87 -2.22
N VAL A 114 22.47 7.70 -2.78
CA VAL A 114 23.36 6.95 -3.69
C VAL A 114 23.74 7.77 -4.91
N SER A 115 22.80 8.52 -5.51
CA SER A 115 23.11 9.37 -6.68
C SER A 115 24.10 10.50 -6.38
N ARG A 116 24.29 10.84 -5.09
CA ARG A 116 25.21 11.89 -4.62
C ARG A 116 26.58 11.35 -4.21
N ILE A 117 26.72 10.03 -4.03
CA ILE A 117 27.97 9.41 -3.62
C ILE A 117 28.97 9.47 -4.79
N PRO A 118 30.21 9.96 -4.57
CA PRO A 118 31.22 9.97 -5.62
C PRO A 118 31.59 8.53 -6.04
N LYS A 119 31.85 8.32 -7.34
CA LYS A 119 32.10 6.98 -7.90
C LYS A 119 33.23 6.20 -7.22
N ASN A 120 34.24 6.90 -6.70
CA ASN A 120 35.39 6.33 -6.00
C ASN A 120 35.18 6.10 -4.50
N HIS A 121 34.00 6.42 -3.96
CA HIS A 121 33.69 6.26 -2.53
C HIS A 121 32.72 5.09 -2.26
N GLY A 122 32.39 4.29 -3.28
CA GLY A 122 31.55 3.10 -3.14
C GLY A 122 32.12 2.10 -2.14
N ASP A 123 33.41 1.78 -2.25
CA ASP A 123 34.08 0.82 -1.37
C ASP A 123 34.10 1.29 0.09
N ILE A 124 34.18 2.61 0.31
CA ILE A 124 34.11 3.20 1.65
C ILE A 124 32.71 3.00 2.23
N LEU A 125 31.65 3.21 1.44
CA LEU A 125 30.28 2.95 1.90
C LEU A 125 30.08 1.47 2.22
N VAL A 126 30.56 0.56 1.35
CA VAL A 126 30.47 -0.89 1.57
C VAL A 126 31.16 -1.26 2.87
N ALA A 127 32.40 -0.82 3.10
CA ALA A 127 33.13 -1.09 4.34
C ALA A 127 32.40 -0.55 5.59
N LYS A 128 31.79 0.63 5.50
CA LYS A 128 31.00 1.22 6.58
C LYS A 128 29.71 0.44 6.87
N LEU A 129 29.01 0.00 5.83
CA LEU A 129 27.80 -0.84 5.96
C LEU A 129 28.15 -2.23 6.52
N ASP A 130 29.23 -2.85 6.06
CA ASP A 130 29.73 -4.13 6.59
C ASP A 130 30.08 -4.03 8.08
N SER A 131 30.75 -2.94 8.46
CA SER A 131 31.06 -2.67 9.87
C SER A 131 29.79 -2.54 10.71
N ALA A 132 28.78 -1.80 10.21
CA ALA A 132 27.49 -1.65 10.89
C ALA A 132 26.73 -2.98 11.02
N ALA A 133 26.74 -3.82 9.98
CA ALA A 133 26.10 -5.13 9.99
C ALA A 133 26.75 -6.09 11.00
N LYS A 134 28.09 -6.07 11.12
CA LYS A 134 28.82 -6.97 12.02
C LYS A 134 28.77 -6.55 13.49
N HIS A 135 28.70 -5.25 13.77
CA HIS A 135 28.95 -4.74 15.13
C HIS A 135 27.75 -4.05 15.79
N CYS A 136 26.73 -3.62 15.03
CA CYS A 136 25.71 -2.72 15.56
C CYS A 136 24.26 -3.21 15.40
N LEU A 137 23.96 -4.12 14.48
CA LEU A 137 22.60 -4.53 14.10
C LEU A 137 22.53 -6.05 13.83
N ASP A 138 21.34 -6.65 13.81
CA ASP A 138 21.13 -8.09 13.53
C ASP A 138 21.97 -8.57 12.32
N ALA A 139 22.97 -9.41 12.61
CA ALA A 139 24.10 -9.71 11.72
C ALA A 139 23.75 -10.50 10.45
N ASP A 140 22.57 -11.11 10.37
CA ASP A 140 22.23 -12.07 9.31
C ASP A 140 21.74 -11.42 8.00
N LYS A 141 21.75 -10.08 7.89
CA LYS A 141 20.82 -9.38 6.95
C LYS A 141 21.41 -8.25 6.11
N GLY A 142 22.71 -7.98 6.22
CA GLY A 142 23.37 -6.88 5.51
C GLY A 142 24.52 -7.36 4.64
N ASP A 143 24.25 -7.91 3.46
CA ASP A 143 25.28 -8.03 2.44
C ASP A 143 25.53 -6.63 1.86
N ALA A 144 26.51 -5.91 2.42
CA ALA A 144 26.83 -4.55 2.01
C ALA A 144 27.24 -4.47 0.53
N SER A 145 27.92 -5.52 0.03
CA SER A 145 28.32 -5.62 -1.37
C SER A 145 27.10 -5.73 -2.27
N TYR A 146 26.14 -6.58 -1.90
CA TYR A 146 24.86 -6.69 -2.59
C TYR A 146 24.09 -5.36 -2.55
N ILE A 147 23.98 -4.71 -1.39
CA ILE A 147 23.26 -3.45 -1.23
C ILE A 147 23.83 -2.37 -2.16
N TRP A 148 25.15 -2.31 -2.31
CA TRP A 148 25.80 -1.38 -3.22
C TRP A 148 25.59 -1.78 -4.69
N GLN A 149 25.91 -3.01 -5.06
CA GLN A 149 25.82 -3.53 -6.43
C GLN A 149 24.40 -3.43 -6.99
N TYR A 150 23.39 -3.71 -6.15
CA TYR A 150 21.98 -3.71 -6.50
C TYR A 150 21.22 -2.55 -5.86
N SER A 151 21.87 -1.40 -5.68
CA SER A 151 21.32 -0.21 -5.02
C SER A 151 19.96 0.28 -5.55
N HIS A 152 19.58 -0.08 -6.77
CA HIS A 152 18.27 0.26 -7.35
C HIS A 152 17.18 -0.82 -7.18
N ALA A 153 17.54 -2.03 -6.78
CA ALA A 153 16.72 -3.24 -6.73
C ALA A 153 16.63 -3.85 -5.31
N LEU A 154 16.71 -3.01 -4.28
CA LEU A 154 16.60 -3.45 -2.89
C LEU A 154 15.14 -3.76 -2.47
N ASN A 155 14.98 -4.69 -1.52
CA ASN A 155 13.71 -5.11 -0.94
C ASN A 155 13.49 -4.46 0.46
N GLY A 156 12.36 -4.77 1.10
CA GLY A 156 12.00 -4.21 2.41
C GLY A 156 13.02 -4.50 3.51
N GLN A 157 13.62 -5.69 3.50
CA GLN A 157 14.62 -6.09 4.50
C GLN A 157 15.88 -5.22 4.40
N HIS A 158 16.39 -4.98 3.18
CA HIS A 158 17.54 -4.09 2.98
C HIS A 158 17.23 -2.66 3.42
N TYR A 159 16.04 -2.14 3.10
CA TYR A 159 15.67 -0.78 3.53
C TYR A 159 15.49 -0.67 5.04
N ARG A 160 15.03 -1.72 5.73
CA ARG A 160 14.97 -1.76 7.19
C ARG A 160 16.37 -1.68 7.82
N PHE A 161 17.33 -2.44 7.29
CA PHE A 161 18.73 -2.36 7.72
C PHE A 161 19.29 -0.95 7.48
N LEU A 162 19.11 -0.40 6.28
CA LEU A 162 19.57 0.94 5.94
C LEU A 162 18.93 2.00 6.85
N LEU A 163 17.64 1.91 7.17
CA LEU A 163 16.97 2.88 8.06
C LEU A 163 17.66 3.02 9.42
N GLN A 164 18.23 1.93 9.93
CA GLN A 164 18.85 1.89 11.26
C GLN A 164 20.27 2.47 11.27
N CYS A 165 21.03 2.36 10.18
CA CYS A 165 22.46 2.74 10.17
C CYS A 165 22.82 3.87 9.20
N LEU A 166 22.02 4.10 8.17
CA LEU A 166 22.41 4.90 7.01
C LEU A 166 22.78 6.35 7.32
N PRO A 167 22.09 7.09 8.22
CA PRO A 167 22.50 8.47 8.55
C PRO A 167 23.96 8.56 9.03
N LEU A 168 24.41 7.58 9.81
CA LEU A 168 25.78 7.51 10.30
C LEU A 168 26.75 7.02 9.21
N GLN A 169 26.31 6.09 8.36
CA GLN A 169 27.17 5.54 7.30
C GLN A 169 27.44 6.52 6.16
N LEU A 170 26.55 7.47 5.90
CA LEU A 170 26.78 8.51 4.89
C LEU A 170 27.70 9.64 5.38
N PHE A 171 27.84 9.82 6.70
CA PHE A 171 28.69 10.85 7.26
C PHE A 171 30.16 10.70 6.78
N GLY A 172 30.74 11.77 6.25
CA GLY A 172 32.10 11.78 5.73
C GLY A 172 32.28 11.18 4.33
N ILE A 173 31.23 10.64 3.70
CA ILE A 173 31.26 10.16 2.30
C ILE A 173 30.79 11.25 1.33
N LEU A 174 29.78 12.04 1.73
CA LEU A 174 29.21 13.07 0.88
C LEU A 174 30.12 14.33 0.84
N PRO A 175 30.30 14.98 -0.33
CA PRO A 175 31.07 16.22 -0.39
C PRO A 175 30.43 17.34 0.43
N LYS A 176 31.21 18.13 1.19
CA LYS A 176 30.72 19.16 2.15
C LYS A 176 29.59 20.08 1.63
N ALA A 177 29.60 20.48 0.35
CA ALA A 177 28.57 21.33 -0.24
C ALA A 177 27.26 20.59 -0.60
N LYS A 178 27.31 19.26 -0.73
CA LYS A 178 26.19 18.37 -1.10
C LYS A 178 25.68 17.52 0.09
N ASP A 179 26.32 17.70 1.25
CA ASP A 179 26.18 16.89 2.45
C ASP A 179 24.92 17.24 3.26
N ARG A 180 24.65 18.54 3.46
CA ARG A 180 23.68 19.00 4.47
C ARG A 180 22.26 18.49 4.23
N VAL A 181 21.64 18.79 3.09
CA VAL A 181 20.23 18.41 2.82
C VAL A 181 20.09 16.88 2.74
N THR A 182 21.04 16.20 2.11
CA THR A 182 21.03 14.74 2.01
C THR A 182 21.10 14.09 3.38
N CYS A 183 22.04 14.50 4.23
CA CYS A 183 22.17 13.97 5.59
C CYS A 183 20.98 14.35 6.48
N GLN A 184 20.46 15.57 6.37
CA GLN A 184 19.24 15.98 7.05
C GLN A 184 18.05 15.12 6.63
N LEU A 185 17.89 14.84 5.34
CA LEU A 185 16.83 13.95 4.86
C LEU A 185 16.98 12.55 5.45
N MET A 186 18.20 12.01 5.48
CA MET A 186 18.43 10.67 6.02
C MET A 186 18.13 10.61 7.52
N LEU A 187 18.51 11.65 8.27
CA LEU A 187 18.18 11.77 9.69
C LEU A 187 16.67 11.92 9.90
N ALA A 188 15.99 12.76 9.11
CA ALA A 188 14.54 12.97 9.20
C ALA A 188 13.77 11.69 8.89
N ILE A 189 14.18 10.96 7.84
CA ILE A 189 13.63 9.64 7.52
C ILE A 189 13.85 8.71 8.71
N ALA A 190 15.08 8.51 9.17
CA ALA A 190 15.37 7.62 10.31
C ALA A 190 14.59 7.97 11.59
N ALA A 191 14.44 9.27 11.90
CA ALA A 191 13.68 9.75 13.04
C ALA A 191 12.19 9.43 12.90
N LEU A 192 11.58 9.72 11.73
CA LEU A 192 10.21 9.34 11.43
C LEU A 192 10.02 7.82 11.53
N GLY A 193 10.92 7.04 10.93
CA GLY A 193 10.86 5.58 10.94
C GLY A 193 10.95 5.00 12.35
N THR A 194 11.75 5.59 13.23
CA THR A 194 11.79 5.16 14.64
C THR A 194 10.41 5.32 15.30
N HIS A 195 9.73 6.45 15.04
CA HIS A 195 8.42 6.73 15.60
C HIS A 195 7.33 5.79 15.05
N LEU A 196 7.36 5.50 13.74
CA LEU A 196 6.38 4.62 13.09
C LEU A 196 6.43 3.16 13.54
N TRP A 197 7.57 2.72 14.07
CA TRP A 197 7.75 1.36 14.57
C TRP A 197 7.40 1.20 16.06
N PHE A 198 6.89 2.23 16.74
CA PHE A 198 6.44 2.08 18.12
C PHE A 198 5.20 1.19 18.22
N PRO A 199 5.23 0.08 18.97
CA PRO A 199 4.07 -0.80 19.12
C PRO A 199 3.05 -0.29 20.14
N VAL A 200 3.46 0.62 21.03
CA VAL A 200 2.61 1.13 22.11
C VAL A 200 2.78 2.63 22.25
N ILE A 201 1.66 3.35 22.16
CA ILE A 201 1.59 4.80 22.31
C ILE A 201 1.08 5.12 23.71
N LYS A 202 1.92 5.73 24.54
CA LYS A 202 1.57 6.06 25.94
C LYS A 202 0.82 7.38 26.08
N ASN A 203 1.13 8.35 25.22
CA ASN A 203 0.50 9.66 25.16
C ASN A 203 0.19 9.95 23.70
N VAL A 204 -1.10 9.93 23.35
CA VAL A 204 -1.57 10.07 21.96
C VAL A 204 -1.29 11.48 21.45
N ASP A 205 -1.62 12.52 22.23
CA ASP A 205 -1.44 13.92 21.83
C ASP A 205 0.02 14.25 21.52
N LYS A 206 0.93 13.86 22.43
CA LYS A 206 2.36 14.05 22.19
C LYS A 206 2.83 13.26 20.97
N TYR A 207 2.37 12.02 20.83
CA TYR A 207 2.78 11.18 19.71
C TYR A 207 2.27 11.74 18.37
N THR A 208 1.05 12.29 18.30
CA THR A 208 0.51 12.95 17.11
C THR A 208 1.30 14.21 16.75
N ASP A 209 1.60 15.05 17.74
CA ASP A 209 2.38 16.28 17.53
C ASP A 209 3.78 15.95 16.99
N ASP A 210 4.46 14.99 17.64
CA ASP A 210 5.77 14.51 17.20
C ASP A 210 5.69 13.91 15.79
N LEU A 211 4.66 13.11 15.50
CA LEU A 211 4.45 12.47 14.19
C LEU A 211 4.20 13.49 13.08
N GLU A 212 3.44 14.55 13.35
CA GLU A 212 3.17 15.64 12.41
C GLU A 212 4.47 16.39 12.08
N ILE A 213 5.26 16.75 13.10
CA ILE A 213 6.55 17.42 12.91
C ILE A 213 7.53 16.53 12.13
N LEU A 214 7.68 15.26 12.50
CA LEU A 214 8.57 14.32 11.83
C LEU A 214 8.16 14.09 10.37
N THR A 215 6.86 14.05 10.11
CA THR A 215 6.32 13.95 8.75
C THR A 215 6.62 15.19 7.93
N ALA A 216 6.34 16.39 8.47
CA ALA A 216 6.63 17.66 7.82
C ALA A 216 8.12 17.79 7.47
N ASN A 217 9.01 17.45 8.41
CA ASN A 217 10.45 17.47 8.18
C ASN A 217 10.87 16.62 6.96
N VAL A 218 10.32 15.42 6.82
CA VAL A 218 10.62 14.55 5.66
C VAL A 218 10.05 15.14 4.38
N GLN A 219 8.82 15.64 4.40
CA GLN A 219 8.17 16.21 3.22
C GLN A 219 8.88 17.49 2.74
N ASP A 220 9.25 18.38 3.65
CA ASP A 220 9.97 19.63 3.36
C ASP A 220 11.35 19.35 2.75
N LEU A 221 12.12 18.43 3.34
CA LEU A 221 13.44 18.05 2.82
C LEU A 221 13.36 17.35 1.45
N LEU A 222 12.32 16.55 1.23
CA LEU A 222 12.05 15.98 -0.10
C LEU A 222 11.66 17.06 -1.12
N ASN A 223 10.91 18.08 -0.69
CA ASN A 223 10.50 19.21 -1.51
C ASN A 223 11.69 20.10 -1.91
N GLU A 224 12.65 20.32 -1.01
CA GLU A 224 13.92 21.01 -1.34
C GLU A 224 14.71 20.29 -2.44
N ILE A 225 14.63 18.96 -2.49
CA ILE A 225 15.27 18.15 -3.53
C ILE A 225 14.47 18.17 -4.84
N CYS A 226 13.14 18.15 -4.75
CA CYS A 226 12.23 18.13 -5.89
C CYS A 226 10.89 18.77 -5.52
N LEU A 227 10.68 20.01 -5.98
CA LEU A 227 9.56 20.90 -5.60
C LEU A 227 8.14 20.35 -5.84
N ASP A 228 7.99 19.33 -6.67
CA ASP A 228 6.69 18.74 -6.99
C ASP A 228 6.63 17.25 -6.63
N ILE A 229 7.51 16.79 -5.74
CA ILE A 229 7.60 15.38 -5.37
C ILE A 229 6.32 14.87 -4.70
N ILE A 230 5.66 15.68 -3.87
CA ILE A 230 4.37 15.35 -3.24
C ILE A 230 3.32 15.05 -4.32
N MET A 231 3.28 15.85 -5.39
CA MET A 231 2.33 15.69 -6.49
C MET A 231 2.66 14.50 -7.40
N LYS A 232 3.96 14.19 -7.56
CA LYS A 232 4.44 13.10 -8.43
C LYS A 232 4.50 11.75 -7.76
N LYS A 233 4.64 11.70 -6.43
CA LYS A 233 4.86 10.47 -5.65
C LYS A 233 3.72 10.31 -4.64
N PRO A 234 2.71 9.47 -4.95
CA PRO A 234 1.57 9.25 -4.06
C PRO A 234 1.98 8.87 -2.64
N LYS A 235 3.06 8.09 -2.47
CA LYS A 235 3.58 7.68 -1.17
C LYS A 235 4.05 8.85 -0.29
N VAL A 236 4.53 9.93 -0.91
CA VAL A 236 4.92 11.14 -0.17
C VAL A 236 3.68 11.92 0.26
N HIS A 237 2.66 12.01 -0.60
CA HIS A 237 1.36 12.57 -0.24
C HIS A 237 0.68 11.76 0.88
N TYR A 238 0.77 10.42 0.84
CA TYR A 238 0.17 9.57 1.87
C TYR A 238 0.71 9.80 3.28
N LEU A 239 1.94 10.30 3.42
CA LEU A 239 2.43 10.70 4.74
C LEU A 239 1.56 11.78 5.40
N SER A 240 0.92 12.66 4.63
CA SER A 240 0.03 13.70 5.18
C SER A 240 -1.20 13.14 5.88
N HIS A 241 -1.55 11.88 5.66
CA HIS A 241 -2.72 11.22 6.25
C HIS A 241 -2.36 10.35 7.47
N ILE A 242 -1.07 10.18 7.76
CA ILE A 242 -0.61 9.21 8.77
C ILE A 242 -1.10 9.50 10.18
N VAL A 243 -1.27 10.78 10.53
CA VAL A 243 -1.81 11.20 11.84
C VAL A 243 -3.27 10.77 11.96
N GLN A 244 -4.06 10.99 10.91
CA GLN A 244 -5.48 10.60 10.88
C GLN A 244 -5.62 9.08 10.97
N ASP A 245 -4.80 8.34 10.23
CA ASP A 245 -4.79 6.87 10.27
C ASP A 245 -4.38 6.36 11.66
N MET A 246 -3.38 6.98 12.28
CA MET A 246 -2.97 6.57 13.62
C MET A 246 -4.08 6.80 14.66
N ILE A 247 -4.77 7.94 14.59
CA ILE A 247 -5.92 8.20 15.48
C ILE A 247 -7.04 7.18 15.25
N ARG A 248 -7.30 6.81 13.99
CA ARG A 248 -8.40 5.89 13.63
C ARG A 248 -8.12 4.44 14.01
N PHE A 249 -6.89 3.98 13.81
CA PHE A 249 -6.57 2.55 13.87
C PHE A 249 -5.52 2.19 14.93
N GLY A 250 -4.87 3.18 15.54
CA GLY A 250 -3.79 2.99 16.49
C GLY A 250 -2.40 2.89 15.82
N PRO A 251 -1.42 2.28 16.51
CA PRO A 251 -0.04 2.22 16.04
C PRO A 251 0.09 1.59 14.64
N VAL A 252 0.77 2.30 13.74
CA VAL A 252 0.91 1.94 12.32
C VAL A 252 1.54 0.56 12.11
N ILE A 253 2.46 0.16 13.00
CA ILE A 253 3.11 -1.16 12.92
C ILE A 253 2.10 -2.33 13.02
N HIS A 254 0.95 -2.14 13.66
CA HIS A 254 -0.09 -3.18 13.74
C HIS A 254 -0.89 -3.34 12.45
N GLN A 255 -0.79 -2.38 11.53
CA GLN A 255 -1.43 -2.41 10.21
C GLN A 255 -0.51 -3.01 9.13
N ALA A 256 0.71 -3.42 9.50
CA ALA A 256 1.69 -3.91 8.55
C ALA A 256 1.18 -5.12 7.76
N THR A 257 1.22 -5.03 6.43
CA THR A 257 0.73 -6.10 5.55
C THR A 257 1.74 -7.23 5.35
N GLU A 258 2.96 -7.09 5.86
CA GLU A 258 4.03 -8.11 5.77
C GLU A 258 3.57 -9.51 6.20
N ARG A 259 2.69 -9.61 7.20
CA ARG A 259 2.14 -10.90 7.63
C ARG A 259 1.32 -11.56 6.51
N HIS A 260 0.55 -10.77 5.77
CA HIS A 260 -0.25 -11.23 4.64
C HIS A 260 0.65 -11.58 3.45
N GLU A 261 1.68 -10.78 3.16
CA GLU A 261 2.61 -11.05 2.06
C GLU A 261 3.41 -12.35 2.25
N LYS A 262 3.73 -12.72 3.50
CA LYS A 262 4.37 -14.01 3.79
C LYS A 262 3.55 -15.19 3.30
N PHE A 263 2.22 -15.06 3.23
CA PHE A 263 1.36 -16.11 2.67
C PHE A 263 1.48 -16.24 1.15
N ASN A 264 2.02 -15.25 0.41
CA ASN A 264 2.27 -15.40 -1.02
C ASN A 264 3.22 -16.57 -1.30
N SER A 265 4.25 -16.76 -0.46
CA SER A 265 5.15 -17.90 -0.58
C SER A 265 4.42 -19.23 -0.38
N VAL A 266 3.45 -19.27 0.53
CA VAL A 266 2.60 -20.45 0.78
C VAL A 266 1.66 -20.72 -0.39
N ILE A 267 1.02 -19.68 -0.93
CA ILE A 267 0.17 -19.77 -2.14
C ILE A 267 0.98 -20.31 -3.33
N HIS A 268 2.18 -19.77 -3.55
CA HIS A 268 3.08 -20.26 -4.60
C HIS A 268 3.49 -21.71 -4.35
N GLY A 269 3.81 -22.08 -3.11
CA GLY A 269 4.11 -23.47 -2.73
C GLY A 269 2.96 -24.43 -3.07
N CYS A 270 1.73 -24.07 -2.68
CA CYS A 270 0.54 -24.87 -2.99
C CYS A 270 0.30 -25.00 -4.50
N THR A 271 0.56 -23.93 -5.26
CA THR A 271 0.39 -23.91 -6.72
C THR A 271 1.44 -24.77 -7.43
N ILE A 272 2.71 -24.67 -7.03
CA ILE A 272 3.83 -25.40 -7.65
C ILE A 272 3.73 -26.91 -7.40
N HIS A 273 3.29 -27.30 -6.20
CA HIS A 273 3.20 -28.71 -5.80
C HIS A 273 1.80 -29.32 -6.03
N GLY A 274 0.86 -28.53 -6.56
CA GLY A 274 -0.47 -29.00 -6.94
C GLY A 274 -0.47 -29.72 -8.29
N ASN A 275 -1.59 -30.35 -8.63
CA ASN A 275 -1.76 -31.05 -9.93
C ASN A 275 -2.01 -30.09 -11.11
N GLY A 276 -2.16 -28.78 -10.87
CA GLY A 276 -2.35 -27.76 -11.90
C GLY A 276 -3.78 -27.62 -12.46
N GLN A 277 -4.71 -28.50 -12.08
CA GLN A 277 -6.04 -28.58 -12.72
C GLN A 277 -7.01 -27.51 -12.23
N ALA A 278 -6.98 -27.21 -10.92
CA ALA A 278 -7.88 -26.26 -10.29
C ALA A 278 -7.17 -25.44 -9.19
N ASN A 279 -6.03 -24.82 -9.55
CA ASN A 279 -5.13 -24.15 -8.59
C ASN A 279 -5.84 -23.23 -7.59
N SER A 280 -6.78 -22.39 -8.03
CA SER A 280 -7.51 -21.49 -7.12
C SER A 280 -8.35 -22.24 -6.09
N HIS A 281 -9.01 -23.33 -6.51
CA HIS A 281 -9.80 -24.17 -5.62
C HIS A 281 -8.90 -24.92 -4.64
N ASP A 282 -7.81 -25.51 -5.12
CA ASP A 282 -6.93 -26.34 -4.31
C ASP A 282 -6.16 -25.51 -3.27
N VAL A 283 -5.70 -24.33 -3.65
CA VAL A 283 -5.12 -23.34 -2.72
C VAL A 283 -6.17 -22.95 -1.68
N ALA A 284 -7.41 -22.63 -2.08
CA ALA A 284 -8.47 -22.26 -1.15
C ALA A 284 -8.79 -23.40 -0.16
N ALA A 285 -8.88 -24.64 -0.63
CA ALA A 285 -9.11 -25.82 0.21
C ALA A 285 -7.96 -26.04 1.20
N TRP A 286 -6.70 -25.87 0.76
CA TRP A 286 -5.54 -25.96 1.65
C TRP A 286 -5.61 -24.90 2.77
N PHE A 287 -5.92 -23.65 2.44
CA PHE A 287 -6.07 -22.59 3.43
C PHE A 287 -7.25 -22.83 4.37
N ALA A 288 -8.36 -23.37 3.87
CA ALA A 288 -9.50 -23.75 4.70
C ALA A 288 -9.12 -24.85 5.72
N HIS A 289 -8.36 -25.86 5.29
CA HIS A 289 -7.85 -26.90 6.20
C HIS A 289 -6.85 -26.33 7.20
N ALA A 290 -5.88 -25.53 6.77
CA ALA A 290 -4.91 -24.89 7.66
C ALA A 290 -5.60 -24.00 8.70
N GLY A 291 -6.58 -23.21 8.29
CA GLY A 291 -7.41 -22.39 9.17
C GLY A 291 -8.22 -23.23 10.17
N THR A 292 -8.79 -24.34 9.70
CA THR A 292 -9.52 -25.29 10.58
C THR A 292 -8.59 -25.90 11.62
N CYS A 293 -7.40 -26.35 11.23
CA CYS A 293 -6.38 -26.86 12.15
C CYS A 293 -5.95 -25.79 13.17
N ALA A 294 -5.69 -24.56 12.71
CA ALA A 294 -5.32 -23.46 13.59
C ALA A 294 -6.44 -23.13 14.60
N HIS A 295 -7.70 -23.11 14.15
CA HIS A 295 -8.85 -22.88 15.02
C HIS A 295 -9.04 -24.01 16.03
N LEU A 296 -8.85 -25.27 15.63
CA LEU A 296 -8.88 -26.42 16.53
C LEU A 296 -7.79 -26.35 17.60
N VAL A 297 -6.53 -26.16 17.18
CA VAL A 297 -5.36 -26.13 18.07
C VAL A 297 -5.39 -24.96 19.05
N THR A 298 -6.00 -23.84 18.67
CA THR A 298 -6.14 -22.66 19.55
C THR A 298 -7.35 -22.72 20.48
N GLY A 299 -8.08 -23.85 20.53
CA GLY A 299 -9.23 -24.03 21.43
C GLY A 299 -10.51 -23.36 20.93
N GLY A 300 -10.66 -23.23 19.61
CA GLY A 300 -11.75 -22.56 18.95
C GLY A 300 -13.15 -23.13 19.25
N LEU A 301 -14.16 -22.30 19.02
CA LEU A 301 -15.57 -22.62 19.21
C LEU A 301 -16.25 -22.83 17.85
N PHE A 302 -17.17 -23.78 17.78
CA PHE A 302 -17.96 -24.10 16.60
C PHE A 302 -19.45 -24.01 16.92
N ALA A 303 -20.14 -23.07 16.28
CA ALA A 303 -21.60 -23.01 16.35
C ALA A 303 -22.20 -24.04 15.39
N THR A 304 -23.10 -24.87 15.91
CA THR A 304 -23.87 -25.87 15.15
C THR A 304 -25.34 -25.71 15.48
N GLU A 305 -26.23 -26.34 14.70
CA GLU A 305 -27.67 -26.38 15.00
C GLU A 305 -27.97 -26.99 16.38
N MET A 306 -27.06 -27.82 16.91
CA MET A 306 -27.19 -28.48 18.22
C MET A 306 -26.55 -27.70 19.38
N GLY A 307 -25.91 -26.56 19.10
CA GLY A 307 -25.25 -25.72 20.11
C GLY A 307 -23.79 -25.37 19.77
N ILE A 308 -23.09 -24.81 20.76
CA ILE A 308 -21.69 -24.36 20.62
C ILE A 308 -20.76 -25.46 21.17
N TRP A 309 -19.90 -25.97 20.31
CA TRP A 309 -18.89 -26.97 20.63
C TRP A 309 -17.52 -26.32 20.79
N LYS A 310 -16.74 -26.77 21.76
CA LYS A 310 -15.36 -26.29 21.98
C LYS A 310 -14.37 -27.39 21.62
N ALA A 311 -13.32 -27.00 20.90
CA ALA A 311 -12.18 -27.86 20.64
C ALA A 311 -11.52 -28.33 21.97
N SER A 312 -11.18 -29.62 22.06
CA SER A 312 -10.56 -30.18 23.28
C SER A 312 -9.20 -29.55 23.56
N ASN A 313 -8.86 -29.37 24.84
CA ASN A 313 -7.53 -28.88 25.22
C ASN A 313 -6.41 -29.89 24.89
N ASN A 314 -6.76 -31.15 24.64
CA ASN A 314 -5.81 -32.25 24.41
C ASN A 314 -5.65 -32.58 22.92
N ILE A 315 -6.02 -31.67 22.01
CA ILE A 315 -5.94 -31.91 20.55
C ILE A 315 -4.52 -32.24 20.06
N LEU A 316 -3.49 -31.78 20.79
CA LEU A 316 -2.08 -32.03 20.47
C LEU A 316 -1.43 -33.11 21.36
N GLU A 317 -2.17 -33.70 22.31
CA GLU A 317 -1.66 -34.78 23.13
C GLU A 317 -1.85 -36.11 22.35
N LEU A 318 -0.75 -36.60 21.77
CA LEU A 318 -0.64 -37.93 21.16
C LEU A 318 -0.29 -38.99 22.21
#